data_AF-A0A7S0WT53-F1
#
_entry.id   AF-A0A7S0WT53-F1
#
_cell.length_a   1.000
_cell.length_b   1.000
_cell.length_c   1.000
_cell.angle_alpha   90.00
_cell.angle_beta   90.00
_cell.angle_gamma   90.00
#
_symmetry.space_group_name_H-M   'P 1'
#
loop_
_entity.id
_entity.type
_entity.pdbx_description
1 polymer ?
#
loop_
_entity_poly.entity_id
_entity_poly.type
_entity_poly.pdbx_seq_one_letter_code
_entity_poly.pdbx_strand_id
1 'polypeptide(L)'
;RRAQHHNEDSGSDEEDDVFELEELHLTENPAAPKIERKPVDETADKLDSLMELVVAYLSRREAGGELPQVFDTLLRAFETSLLHAYRSKFTQFLLFWACARDSSHRNSAAFCDSLMRCIHDGTQPPNTRLAAVAYLASFLSRANYLPPDSVTHYVVQLGSQCLRMLEDASRPQKVGGSGHGDICCSLCQALLYVLCYRL
;
A
#
# COMPACT_ATOMS: atom_id res chain seq x y z
N ARG A 1 -37.38 27.58 32.02
CA ARG A 1 -37.63 27.22 30.60
C ARG A 1 -36.26 27.06 29.95
N ARG A 2 -35.81 25.81 29.75
CA ARG A 2 -35.47 25.16 28.44
C ARG A 2 -34.17 25.71 27.82
N ALA A 3 -33.04 24.97 27.89
CA ALA A 3 -32.52 23.98 26.91
C ALA A 3 -31.82 24.70 25.72
N GLN A 4 -30.69 24.29 25.11
CA GLN A 4 -29.88 23.07 25.07
C GLN A 4 -28.59 23.37 24.23
N HIS A 5 -27.50 22.62 24.44
CA HIS A 5 -26.44 22.20 23.48
C HIS A 5 -25.92 23.16 22.37
N HIS A 6 -24.60 23.36 22.28
CA HIS A 6 -23.74 22.57 21.38
C HIS A 6 -22.25 22.83 21.66
N ASN A 7 -21.49 21.75 21.58
CA ASN A 7 -20.05 21.60 21.76
C ASN A 7 -19.42 21.65 20.36
N GLU A 8 -18.39 22.46 20.12
CA GLU A 8 -17.51 22.27 18.95
C GLU A 8 -16.06 22.36 19.43
N ASP A 9 -15.65 21.21 19.96
CA ASP A 9 -14.27 20.74 20.04
C ASP A 9 -13.70 20.72 18.62
N SER A 10 -12.92 21.73 18.26
CA SER A 10 -12.11 21.71 17.04
C SER A 10 -10.85 20.91 17.32
N GLY A 11 -11.00 19.58 17.36
CA GLY A 11 -9.90 18.64 17.17
C GLY A 11 -9.42 18.76 15.73
N SER A 12 -8.28 19.42 15.54
CA SER A 12 -7.51 19.28 14.31
C SER A 12 -6.86 17.91 14.40
N ASP A 13 -7.51 16.90 13.80
CA ASP A 13 -6.86 15.65 13.48
C ASP A 13 -5.76 15.97 12.46
N GLU A 14 -4.55 16.16 12.96
CA GLU A 14 -3.34 16.13 12.14
C GLU A 14 -3.26 14.73 11.52
N GLU A 15 -3.68 14.63 10.26
CA GLU A 15 -3.52 13.44 9.44
C GLU A 15 -2.01 13.25 9.19
N ASP A 16 -1.34 12.51 10.06
CA ASP A 16 0.02 12.03 9.86
C ASP A 16 0.13 11.31 8.50
N ASP A 17 0.93 11.86 7.60
CA ASP A 17 1.22 11.33 6.27
C ASP A 17 2.20 10.13 6.39
N VAL A 18 1.65 8.91 6.47
CA VAL A 18 2.38 7.68 6.87
C VAL A 18 3.11 6.97 5.70
N PHE A 19 3.32 7.64 4.56
CA PHE A 19 4.26 7.19 3.53
C PHE A 19 5.54 8.03 3.46
N GLU A 20 5.97 8.55 4.61
CA GLU A 20 7.34 8.96 4.84
C GLU A 20 8.26 7.77 4.53
N LEU A 21 8.91 7.83 3.36
CA LEU A 21 10.14 7.11 3.07
C LEU A 21 11.02 7.26 4.30
N GLU A 22 11.35 6.14 4.95
CA GLU A 22 12.29 6.04 6.07
C GLU A 22 13.40 7.10 5.95
N GLU A 23 13.22 8.22 6.65
CA GLU A 23 14.15 9.32 6.62
C GLU A 23 15.40 8.85 7.37
N LEU A 24 16.50 8.66 6.62
CA LEU A 24 17.82 8.37 7.19
C LEU A 24 18.33 9.60 7.96
N HIS A 25 17.81 9.83 9.16
CA HIS A 25 18.33 10.86 10.08
C HIS A 25 19.41 10.29 11.00
N LEU A 26 20.63 10.26 10.48
CA LEU A 26 21.87 10.22 11.26
C LEU A 26 21.99 11.51 12.09
N THR A 27 21.45 11.54 13.30
CA THR A 27 21.94 12.43 14.36
C THR A 27 21.81 11.79 15.74
N GLU A 28 22.94 11.33 16.28
CA GLU A 28 23.08 11.00 17.69
C GLU A 28 22.84 12.24 18.57
N ASN A 29 21.99 12.12 19.60
CA ASN A 29 21.96 13.06 20.71
C ASN A 29 21.86 12.29 22.04
N PRO A 30 22.86 12.35 22.95
CA PRO A 30 23.03 11.36 24.01
C PRO A 30 22.36 11.71 25.36
N ALA A 31 21.18 12.35 25.36
CA ALA A 31 20.51 12.69 26.62
C ALA A 31 18.98 12.78 26.50
N ALA A 32 18.29 11.63 26.58
CA ALA A 32 16.85 11.57 26.86
C ALA A 32 16.50 10.28 27.64
N PRO A 33 15.49 10.31 28.52
CA PRO A 33 15.31 9.34 29.61
C PRO A 33 14.84 7.97 29.12
N LYS A 34 15.22 6.90 29.85
CA LYS A 34 14.84 5.51 29.56
C LYS A 34 13.32 5.34 29.61
N ILE A 35 12.70 5.27 28.43
CA ILE A 35 11.30 4.86 28.26
C ILE A 35 11.24 3.36 28.54
N GLU A 36 10.56 2.95 29.61
CA GLU A 36 10.23 1.53 29.85
C GLU A 36 9.30 1.04 28.73
N ARG A 37 9.85 0.23 27.83
CA ARG A 37 9.13 -0.42 26.72
C ARG A 37 8.70 -1.82 27.13
N LYS A 38 7.39 -2.06 27.33
CA LYS A 38 6.66 -3.33 27.08
C LYS A 38 5.15 -3.09 27.25
N PRO A 39 4.32 -3.31 26.20
CA PRO A 39 3.82 -4.65 25.84
C PRO A 39 3.68 -4.86 24.31
N VAL A 40 4.72 -4.51 23.54
CA VAL A 40 4.75 -4.72 22.07
C VAL A 40 4.91 -6.22 21.72
N ASP A 41 5.44 -7.00 22.66
CA ASP A 41 5.79 -8.42 22.50
C ASP A 41 4.55 -9.32 22.31
N GLU A 42 3.59 -9.29 23.24
CA GLU A 42 2.46 -10.23 23.22
C GLU A 42 1.48 -10.02 22.05
N THR A 43 1.33 -8.78 21.57
CA THR A 43 0.48 -8.47 20.42
C THR A 43 1.16 -8.84 19.11
N ALA A 44 2.49 -8.66 19.02
CA ALA A 44 3.30 -9.14 17.90
C ALA A 44 3.29 -10.67 17.83
N ASP A 45 3.51 -11.37 18.95
CA ASP A 45 3.51 -12.84 19.03
C ASP A 45 2.18 -13.44 18.55
N LYS A 46 1.05 -12.81 18.92
CA LYS A 46 -0.27 -13.21 18.45
C LYS A 46 -0.44 -13.00 16.95
N LEU A 47 0.05 -11.89 16.42
CA LEU A 47 -0.02 -11.60 14.99
C LEU A 47 0.83 -12.59 14.19
N ASP A 48 2.05 -12.87 14.64
CA ASP A 48 2.94 -13.84 14.02
C ASP A 48 2.30 -15.24 14.03
N SER A 49 1.71 -15.66 15.16
CA SER A 49 0.97 -16.92 15.25
C SER A 49 -0.21 -17.00 14.27
N LEU A 50 -0.95 -15.90 14.10
CA LEU A 50 -2.05 -15.82 13.13
C LEU A 50 -1.53 -15.86 11.69
N MET A 51 -0.43 -15.16 11.39
CA MET A 51 0.20 -15.19 10.07
C MET A 51 0.70 -16.58 9.71
N GLU A 52 1.38 -17.26 10.63
CA GLU A 52 1.84 -18.64 10.44
C GLU A 52 0.67 -19.58 10.16
N LEU A 53 -0.43 -19.44 10.91
CA LEU A 53 -1.63 -20.25 10.70
C LEU A 53 -2.25 -20.02 9.32
N VAL A 54 -2.32 -18.76 8.87
CA VAL A 54 -2.85 -18.44 7.53
C VAL A 54 -1.92 -18.97 6.45
N VAL A 55 -0.60 -18.80 6.57
CA VAL A 55 0.36 -19.36 5.61
C VAL A 55 0.29 -20.88 5.55
N ALA A 56 0.14 -21.55 6.69
CA ALA A 56 -0.04 -23.00 6.76
C ALA A 56 -1.34 -23.45 6.07
N TYR A 57 -2.44 -22.70 6.27
CA TYR A 57 -3.69 -22.92 5.55
C TYR A 57 -3.51 -22.75 4.03
N LEU A 58 -2.91 -21.64 3.60
CA LEU A 58 -2.66 -21.37 2.17
C LEU A 58 -1.78 -22.45 1.53
N SER A 59 -0.75 -22.94 2.23
CA SER A 59 0.12 -24.03 1.77
C SER A 59 -0.64 -25.35 1.57
N ARG A 60 -1.60 -25.65 2.45
CA ARG A 60 -2.47 -26.83 2.27
C ARG A 60 -3.40 -26.68 1.07
N ARG A 61 -3.91 -25.47 0.83
CA ARG A 61 -4.77 -25.17 -0.33
C ARG A 61 -3.99 -25.19 -1.64
N GLU A 62 -2.74 -24.73 -1.62
CA GLU A 62 -1.78 -24.89 -2.73
C GLU A 62 -1.58 -26.37 -3.07
N ALA A 63 -1.28 -27.22 -2.08
CA ALA A 63 -1.13 -28.67 -2.29
C ALA A 63 -2.41 -29.34 -2.82
N GLY A 64 -3.58 -28.79 -2.49
CA GLY A 64 -4.88 -29.23 -3.01
C GLY A 64 -5.25 -28.68 -4.40
N GLY A 65 -4.43 -27.80 -4.99
CA GLY A 65 -4.73 -27.13 -6.26
C GLY A 65 -5.82 -26.04 -6.19
N GLU A 66 -6.14 -25.59 -4.98
CA GLU A 66 -7.23 -24.64 -4.71
C GLU A 66 -6.73 -23.21 -4.41
N LEU A 67 -5.43 -22.96 -4.63
CA LEU A 67 -4.82 -21.65 -4.43
C LEU A 67 -5.48 -20.53 -5.23
N PRO A 68 -5.90 -20.72 -6.51
CA PRO A 68 -6.57 -19.66 -7.27
C PRO A 68 -7.87 -19.15 -6.63
N GLN A 69 -8.73 -20.04 -6.12
CA GLN A 69 -10.01 -19.65 -5.52
C GLN A 69 -9.80 -18.93 -4.18
N VAL A 70 -8.80 -19.38 -3.41
CA VAL A 70 -8.45 -18.76 -2.13
C VAL A 70 -7.80 -17.40 -2.36
N PHE A 71 -6.99 -17.28 -3.41
CA PHE A 71 -6.40 -16.00 -3.83
C PHE A 71 -7.48 -14.97 -4.17
N ASP A 72 -8.51 -15.33 -4.93
CA ASP A 72 -9.61 -14.40 -5.25
C ASP A 72 -10.30 -13.88 -3.98
N THR A 73 -10.47 -14.75 -2.97
CA THR A 73 -11.02 -14.36 -1.66
C THR A 73 -10.07 -13.43 -0.90
N LEU A 74 -8.77 -13.73 -0.92
CA LEU A 74 -7.74 -12.92 -0.27
C LEU A 74 -7.62 -11.54 -0.92
N LEU A 75 -7.70 -11.47 -2.26
CA LEU A 75 -7.66 -10.23 -3.01
C LEU A 75 -8.86 -9.33 -2.70
N ARG A 76 -10.07 -9.92 -2.62
CA ARG A 76 -11.27 -9.17 -2.19
C ARG A 76 -11.12 -8.62 -0.77
N ALA A 77 -10.61 -9.43 0.16
CA ALA A 77 -10.37 -8.97 1.52
C ALA A 77 -9.34 -7.84 1.58
N PHE A 78 -8.34 -7.88 0.68
CA PHE A 78 -7.39 -6.79 0.53
C PHE A 78 -8.06 -5.51 0.03
N GLU A 79 -8.84 -5.57 -1.05
CA GLU A 79 -9.57 -4.42 -1.60
C GLU A 79 -10.51 -3.80 -0.57
N THR A 80 -11.24 -4.60 0.22
CA THR A 80 -12.22 -4.08 1.18
C THR A 80 -11.59 -3.53 2.45
N SER A 81 -10.53 -4.17 2.95
CA SER A 81 -10.05 -3.92 4.31
C SER A 81 -8.62 -3.42 4.33
N LEU A 82 -7.68 -4.13 3.69
CA LEU A 82 -6.24 -3.86 3.85
C LEU A 82 -5.78 -2.62 3.09
N LEU A 83 -6.36 -2.37 1.92
CA LEU A 83 -6.06 -1.18 1.14
C LEU A 83 -6.42 0.10 1.92
N HIS A 84 -7.45 0.05 2.76
CA HIS A 84 -7.89 1.15 3.61
C HIS A 84 -7.19 1.16 4.99
N ALA A 85 -6.66 0.03 5.43
CA ALA A 85 -5.96 -0.14 6.70
C ALA A 85 -4.43 -0.05 6.52
N TYR A 86 -3.95 1.06 5.97
CA TYR A 86 -2.55 1.28 5.57
C TYR A 86 -1.51 1.17 6.71
N ARG A 87 -1.93 1.13 7.98
CA ARG A 87 -1.06 0.85 9.14
C ARG A 87 -0.74 -0.65 9.32
N SER A 88 -1.43 -1.55 8.62
CA SER A 88 -1.20 -3.00 8.72
C SER A 88 0.00 -3.43 7.87
N LYS A 89 1.19 -3.50 8.49
CA LYS A 89 2.45 -3.87 7.81
C LYS A 89 2.57 -5.35 7.44
N PHE A 90 1.63 -6.19 7.84
CA PHE A 90 1.81 -7.64 7.89
C PHE A 90 0.94 -8.40 6.89
N THR A 91 -0.28 -7.91 6.62
CA THR A 91 -1.25 -8.69 5.84
C THR A 91 -0.94 -8.69 4.34
N GLN A 92 -0.19 -7.71 3.83
CA GLN A 92 0.29 -7.71 2.44
C GLN A 92 1.21 -8.90 2.11
N PHE A 93 1.90 -9.48 3.09
CA PHE A 93 2.76 -10.64 2.87
C PHE A 93 1.99 -11.88 2.44
N LEU A 94 0.70 -12.00 2.82
CA LEU A 94 -0.14 -13.13 2.42
C LEU A 94 -0.42 -13.13 0.92
N LEU A 95 -0.72 -11.96 0.35
CA LEU A 95 -0.91 -11.81 -1.10
C LEU A 95 0.40 -12.03 -1.85
N PHE A 96 1.50 -11.48 -1.35
CA PHE A 96 2.82 -11.66 -1.97
C PHE A 96 3.22 -13.13 -1.98
N TRP A 97 2.96 -13.83 -0.88
CA TRP A 97 3.18 -15.27 -0.77
C TRP A 97 2.35 -16.03 -1.81
N ALA A 98 1.05 -15.75 -1.93
CA ALA A 98 0.17 -16.45 -2.86
C ALA A 98 0.52 -16.13 -4.34
N CYS A 99 0.97 -14.91 -4.62
CA CYS A 99 1.49 -14.52 -5.93
C CYS A 99 2.80 -15.25 -6.28
N ALA A 100 3.71 -15.42 -5.32
CA ALA A 100 5.00 -16.07 -5.52
C ALA A 100 4.89 -17.58 -5.78
N ARG A 101 3.79 -18.21 -5.36
CA ARG A 101 3.52 -19.64 -5.57
C ARG A 101 2.87 -19.96 -6.91
N ASP A 102 2.36 -18.95 -7.59
CA ASP A 102 1.75 -19.11 -8.91
C ASP A 102 2.79 -18.96 -10.02
N SER A 103 3.22 -20.10 -10.58
CA SER A 103 4.16 -20.15 -11.70
C SER A 103 3.62 -19.52 -12.99
N SER A 104 2.29 -19.37 -13.13
CA SER A 104 1.68 -18.70 -14.28
C SER A 104 1.68 -17.18 -14.17
N HIS A 105 2.07 -16.63 -13.01
CA HIS A 105 2.01 -15.21 -12.67
C HIS A 105 0.61 -14.57 -12.78
N ARG A 106 -0.45 -15.36 -12.96
CA ARG A 106 -1.84 -14.88 -13.06
C ARG A 106 -2.28 -14.14 -11.81
N ASN A 107 -1.96 -14.69 -10.63
CA ASN A 107 -2.28 -14.04 -9.35
C ASN A 107 -1.56 -12.70 -9.20
N SER A 108 -0.29 -12.64 -9.64
CA SER A 108 0.49 -11.40 -9.63
C SER A 108 -0.10 -10.34 -10.55
N ALA A 109 -0.50 -10.74 -11.76
CA ALA A 109 -1.17 -9.85 -12.71
C ALA A 109 -2.50 -9.33 -12.14
N ALA A 110 -3.34 -10.22 -11.61
CA ALA A 110 -4.61 -9.84 -10.99
C ALA A 110 -4.45 -8.85 -9.82
N PHE A 111 -3.40 -9.03 -9.00
CA PHE A 111 -3.09 -8.10 -7.92
C PHE A 111 -2.64 -6.73 -8.46
N CYS A 112 -1.67 -6.70 -9.39
CA CYS A 112 -1.21 -5.45 -9.98
C CYS A 112 -2.33 -4.70 -10.71
N ASP A 113 -3.15 -5.42 -11.49
CA ASP A 113 -4.30 -4.86 -12.20
C ASP A 113 -5.32 -4.27 -11.23
N SER A 114 -5.52 -4.91 -10.08
CA SER A 114 -6.37 -4.39 -9.01
C SER A 114 -5.89 -3.06 -8.46
N LEU A 115 -4.59 -2.96 -8.18
CA LEU A 115 -3.98 -1.72 -7.71
C LEU A 115 -4.05 -0.65 -8.79
N MET A 116 -3.76 -1.00 -10.05
CA MET A 116 -3.86 -0.07 -11.17
C MET A 116 -5.28 0.45 -11.39
N ARG A 117 -6.30 -0.41 -11.28
CA ARG A 117 -7.71 0.03 -11.30
C ARG A 117 -7.96 1.08 -10.21
N CYS A 118 -7.52 0.83 -8.99
CA CYS A 118 -7.67 1.78 -7.88
C CYS A 118 -6.95 3.12 -8.15
N ILE A 119 -5.75 3.09 -8.71
CA ILE A 119 -4.96 4.31 -9.00
C ILE A 119 -5.66 5.22 -10.03
N HIS A 120 -6.25 4.60 -11.05
CA HIS A 120 -6.97 5.30 -12.13
C HIS A 120 -8.39 5.74 -11.76
N ASP A 121 -8.99 5.10 -10.74
CA ASP A 121 -10.34 5.43 -10.30
C ASP A 121 -10.35 6.75 -9.52
N GLY A 122 -10.71 7.84 -10.20
CA GLY A 122 -10.84 9.17 -9.61
C GLY A 122 -11.99 9.31 -8.60
N THR A 123 -12.83 8.29 -8.44
CA THR A 123 -13.86 8.26 -7.38
C THR A 123 -13.31 7.75 -6.05
N GLN A 124 -12.14 7.10 -6.04
CA GLN A 124 -11.48 6.66 -4.82
C GLN A 124 -10.91 7.85 -4.04
N PRO A 125 -10.93 7.79 -2.69
CA PRO A 125 -10.26 8.78 -1.85
C PRO A 125 -8.77 8.91 -2.22
N PRO A 126 -8.18 10.13 -2.16
CA PRO A 126 -6.76 10.34 -2.44
C PRO A 126 -5.84 9.38 -1.68
N ASN A 127 -6.08 9.18 -0.38
CA ASN A 127 -5.27 8.32 0.48
C ASN A 127 -5.31 6.85 0.04
N THR A 128 -6.46 6.35 -0.43
CA THR A 128 -6.58 4.99 -0.99
C THR A 128 -5.76 4.85 -2.27
N ARG A 129 -5.77 5.88 -3.13
CA ARG A 129 -4.98 5.90 -4.37
C ARG A 129 -3.48 5.95 -4.07
N LEU A 130 -3.04 6.76 -3.10
CA LEU A 130 -1.66 6.81 -2.62
C LEU A 130 -1.21 5.46 -2.07
N ALA A 131 -2.03 4.81 -1.23
CA ALA A 131 -1.76 3.47 -0.73
C ALA A 131 -1.63 2.45 -1.87
N ALA A 132 -2.50 2.51 -2.88
CA ALA A 132 -2.43 1.63 -4.04
C ALA A 132 -1.12 1.81 -4.84
N VAL A 133 -0.68 3.06 -5.05
CA VAL A 133 0.62 3.38 -5.66
C VAL A 133 1.77 2.76 -4.88
N ALA A 134 1.78 2.94 -3.55
CA ALA A 134 2.83 2.42 -2.70
C ALA A 134 2.85 0.87 -2.64
N TYR A 135 1.68 0.23 -2.57
CA TYR A 135 1.56 -1.22 -2.64
C TYR A 135 2.10 -1.77 -3.96
N LEU A 136 1.77 -1.12 -5.08
CA LEU A 136 2.22 -1.56 -6.39
C LEU A 136 3.74 -1.41 -6.53
N ALA A 137 4.29 -0.27 -6.13
CA ALA A 137 5.74 -0.03 -6.14
C ALA A 137 6.48 -1.05 -5.26
N SER A 138 5.96 -1.29 -4.06
CA SER A 138 6.51 -2.25 -3.10
C SER A 138 6.51 -3.69 -3.64
N PHE A 139 5.43 -4.08 -4.31
CA PHE A 139 5.31 -5.40 -4.93
C PHE A 139 6.25 -5.54 -6.11
N LEU A 140 6.22 -4.58 -7.04
CA LEU A 140 7.08 -4.60 -8.22
C LEU A 140 8.56 -4.58 -7.84
N SER A 141 8.98 -3.90 -6.78
CA SER A 141 10.39 -3.91 -6.36
C SER A 141 10.83 -5.24 -5.74
N ARG A 142 9.97 -5.90 -4.95
CA ARG A 142 10.33 -7.10 -4.16
C ARG A 142 10.04 -8.43 -4.87
N ALA A 143 9.13 -8.47 -5.83
CA ALA A 143 8.66 -9.69 -6.47
C ALA A 143 9.65 -10.25 -7.51
N ASN A 144 10.86 -10.63 -7.09
CA ASN A 144 11.97 -11.04 -7.97
C ASN A 144 11.66 -12.18 -8.95
N TYR A 145 10.60 -12.94 -8.70
CA TYR A 145 10.09 -13.99 -9.60
C TYR A 145 9.32 -13.45 -10.81
N LEU A 146 8.97 -12.15 -10.86
CA LEU A 146 8.27 -11.58 -12.00
C LEU A 146 9.20 -11.39 -13.20
N PRO A 147 8.73 -11.72 -14.42
CA PRO A 147 9.44 -11.42 -15.65
C PRO A 147 9.71 -9.90 -15.78
N PRO A 148 10.88 -9.49 -16.32
CA PRO A 148 11.19 -8.08 -16.55
C PRO A 148 10.12 -7.36 -17.38
N ASP A 149 9.59 -8.03 -18.41
CA ASP A 149 8.55 -7.47 -19.29
C ASP A 149 7.28 -7.09 -18.51
N SER A 150 6.88 -7.91 -17.53
CA SER A 150 5.73 -7.62 -16.67
C SER A 150 6.00 -6.40 -15.78
N VAL A 151 7.20 -6.29 -15.23
CA VAL A 151 7.59 -5.12 -14.41
C VAL A 151 7.59 -3.86 -15.26
N THR A 152 8.21 -3.90 -16.44
CA THR A 152 8.26 -2.78 -17.39
C THR A 152 6.84 -2.35 -17.81
N HIS A 153 5.93 -3.30 -18.05
CA HIS A 153 4.54 -2.98 -18.38
C HIS A 153 3.89 -2.08 -17.33
N TYR A 154 3.95 -2.45 -16.05
CA TYR A 154 3.33 -1.65 -14.98
C TYR A 154 4.08 -0.33 -14.73
N VAL A 155 5.41 -0.31 -14.85
CA VAL A 155 6.21 0.93 -14.74
C VAL A 155 5.83 1.92 -15.84
N VAL A 156 5.69 1.47 -17.09
CA VAL A 156 5.25 2.33 -18.20
C VAL A 156 3.84 2.87 -17.96
N GLN A 157 2.92 2.02 -17.47
CA GLN A 157 1.58 2.47 -17.14
C GLN A 157 1.56 3.52 -16.02
N LEU A 158 2.33 3.32 -14.94
CA LEU A 158 2.51 4.31 -13.86
C LEU A 158 3.10 5.62 -14.39
N GLY A 159 4.13 5.56 -15.23
CA GLY A 159 4.71 6.74 -15.88
C GLY A 159 3.70 7.49 -16.74
N SER A 160 2.90 6.75 -17.52
CA SER A 160 1.85 7.36 -18.34
C SER A 160 0.79 8.06 -17.49
N GLN A 161 0.43 7.50 -16.33
CA GLN A 161 -0.53 8.11 -15.41
C GLN A 161 0.06 9.36 -14.76
N CYS A 162 1.33 9.32 -14.36
CA CYS A 162 2.04 10.48 -13.83
C CYS A 162 2.06 11.65 -14.82
N LEU A 163 2.37 11.37 -16.08
CA LEU A 163 2.38 12.39 -17.15
C LEU A 163 0.99 12.99 -17.37
N ARG A 164 -0.06 12.17 -17.44
CA ARG A 164 -1.45 12.66 -17.57
C ARG A 164 -1.83 13.59 -16.42
N MET A 165 -1.51 13.21 -15.19
CA MET A 165 -1.82 14.03 -14.01
C MET A 165 -1.06 15.37 -14.01
N LEU A 166 0.19 15.38 -14.49
CA LEU A 166 0.98 16.60 -14.62
C LEU A 166 0.44 17.52 -15.72
N GLU A 167 0.04 16.95 -16.85
CA GLU A 167 -0.58 17.69 -17.96
C GLU A 167 -1.91 18.33 -17.53
N ASP A 168 -2.74 17.59 -16.79
CA ASP A 168 -4.01 18.10 -16.25
C ASP A 168 -3.77 19.22 -15.23
N ALA A 169 -2.76 19.08 -14.36
CA ALA A 169 -2.38 20.12 -13.40
C ALA A 169 -1.79 21.37 -14.06
N SER A 170 -1.19 21.24 -15.25
CA SER A 170 -0.59 22.36 -16.00
C SER A 170 -1.62 23.19 -16.77
N ARG A 171 -2.87 22.74 -16.88
CA ARG A 171 -3.94 23.49 -17.52
C ARG A 171 -4.41 24.63 -16.61
N PRO A 172 -4.62 25.86 -17.14
CA PRO A 172 -5.07 26.98 -16.34
C PRO A 172 -6.56 26.80 -15.96
N GLN A 173 -6.84 26.07 -14.89
CA GLN A 173 -8.17 26.06 -14.27
C GLN A 173 -8.09 26.10 -12.74
N LYS A 174 -8.96 26.98 -12.20
CA LYS A 174 -9.23 27.40 -10.82
C LYS A 174 -8.71 26.53 -9.67
N VAL A 175 -7.89 27.18 -8.84
CA VAL A 175 -7.73 27.04 -7.38
C VAL A 175 -8.71 26.04 -6.74
N GLY A 176 -8.21 24.88 -6.33
CA GLY A 176 -8.95 23.97 -5.44
C GLY A 176 -8.47 22.52 -5.49
N GLY A 177 -7.42 22.19 -4.74
CA GLY A 177 -7.14 20.81 -4.33
C GLY A 177 -5.65 20.45 -4.27
N SER A 178 -5.08 20.41 -3.06
CA SER A 178 -3.69 19.98 -2.78
C SER A 178 -3.41 18.55 -3.27
N GLY A 179 -4.43 17.67 -3.23
CA GLY A 179 -4.24 16.23 -3.44
C GLY A 179 -3.83 15.77 -4.85
N HIS A 180 -3.90 16.62 -5.88
CA HIS A 180 -3.40 16.24 -7.22
C HIS A 180 -1.86 16.25 -7.27
N GLY A 181 -1.22 17.16 -6.55
CA GLY A 181 0.24 17.24 -6.43
C GLY A 181 0.79 16.05 -5.68
N ASP A 182 0.16 15.70 -4.56
CA ASP A 182 0.62 14.63 -3.66
C ASP A 182 0.65 13.26 -4.36
N ILE A 183 -0.37 12.97 -5.18
CA ILE A 183 -0.43 11.73 -5.97
C ILE A 183 0.61 11.72 -7.09
N CYS A 184 0.86 12.85 -7.76
CA CYS A 184 1.90 12.94 -8.78
C CYS A 184 3.30 12.69 -8.17
N CYS A 185 3.59 13.30 -7.02
CA CYS A 185 4.82 13.07 -6.27
C CYS A 185 4.96 11.60 -5.85
N SER A 186 3.89 10.99 -5.34
CA SER A 186 3.86 9.58 -4.97
C SER A 186 4.10 8.65 -6.17
N LEU A 187 3.54 8.95 -7.35
CA LEU A 187 3.80 8.21 -8.58
C LEU A 187 5.28 8.32 -9.01
N CYS A 188 5.87 9.52 -8.96
CA CYS A 188 7.29 9.71 -9.21
C CYS A 188 8.16 8.91 -8.23
N GLN A 189 7.83 8.98 -6.93
CA GLN A 189 8.51 8.23 -5.88
C GLN A 189 8.43 6.72 -6.12
N ALA A 190 7.24 6.21 -6.46
CA ALA A 190 7.02 4.81 -6.80
C ALA A 190 7.87 4.36 -7.99
N LEU A 191 7.94 5.18 -9.05
CA LEU A 191 8.76 4.89 -10.22
C LEU A 191 10.25 4.80 -9.85
N LEU A 192 10.78 5.82 -9.17
CA LEU A 192 12.18 5.82 -8.71
C LEU A 192 12.48 4.62 -7.81
N TYR A 193 11.56 4.30 -6.89
CA TYR A 193 11.71 3.17 -6.00
C TYR A 193 11.79 1.84 -6.76
N VAL A 194 10.90 1.60 -7.73
CA VAL A 194 10.96 0.38 -8.54
C VAL A 194 12.25 0.32 -9.36
N LEU A 195 12.67 1.44 -9.97
CA LEU A 195 13.90 1.50 -10.75
C LEU A 195 15.14 1.16 -9.90
N CYS A 196 15.26 1.73 -8.70
CA CYS A 196 16.41 1.49 -7.81
C CYS A 196 16.57 0.03 -7.35
N TYR A 197 15.50 -0.74 -7.29
CA TYR A 197 15.53 -2.13 -6.82
C TYR A 197 15.51 -3.17 -7.96
N ARG A 198 15.29 -2.75 -9.21
CA ARG A 198 15.11 -3.66 -10.36
C ARG A 198 16.07 -3.44 -11.52
N LEU A 199 16.68 -2.26 -11.61
CA LEU A 199 17.73 -1.94 -12.60
C LEU A 199 19.09 -1.89 -11.91
#